data_AF-A0A3N9TMM0-F1
#
_entry.id   AF-A0A3N9TMM0-F1
#
_cell.length_a   1.000
_cell.length_b   1.000
_cell.length_c   1.000
_cell.angle_alpha   90.00
_cell.angle_beta   90.00
_cell.angle_gamma   90.00
#
_symmetry.space_group_name_H-M   'P 1'
#
loop_
_entity.id
_entity.type
_entity.pdbx_description
1 polymer ?
#
loop_
_entity_poly.entity_id
_entity_poly.type
_entity_poly.pdbx_seq_one_letter_code
_entity_poly.pdbx_strand_id
1 'polypeptide(L)'
;MERAIIMVLINVKDIGAVGDGVADDTSKIIEAISMLRKSSWTGLEGGGTLFFPAGKYRVTKTIRFVNHGIEIIGEQAVNTLIIPSNNFVGDTVFDFAFNGDETEWNWSYIRNIRIRNLGFLGKESSVLANPPDMIRMDKGYDLNRFESLYFEDIFSTAIKLINTIGVSPTETVGQGTTIQDLMIINKTEKLSKATKPLISMENQNECYLNTIKILAGDKSWSEYPKRTGLQLAGCQGITLQANSFSIMSSPAILITTAKTNYQTQCKGIFIGSNTFEDIKEEAISILGEPDITTSGGEILRYNKMENVVISENRHYGLRGEYPIKVNYAVDIIIRDSVPITLGSEARKTLIYNNQAQNILDKGVATIIYGAFDDGSSQNWTVQNDVLLNKVNPGITLQEKAANQKFILKTGYKGVAKYGFDFKHIHSNGQEASILAWKDIVLSIDFMFKMNPRTALPAAKEDKQGSLCFIKADATKGETKDSLYICMQDGGVGIYKWNKLM
;
A
#
# COMPACT_ATOMS: atom_id res chain seq x y z
N MET A 1 -19.86 42.44 -22.65
CA MET A 1 -20.96 42.08 -21.73
C MET A 1 -20.44 40.90 -20.91
N GLU A 2 -19.95 41.16 -19.70
CA GLU A 2 -19.58 40.08 -18.76
C GLU A 2 -20.84 39.25 -18.48
N ARG A 3 -20.85 37.98 -18.90
CA ARG A 3 -21.85 37.04 -18.41
C ARG A 3 -21.49 36.76 -16.95
N ALA A 4 -22.18 37.41 -16.03
CA ALA A 4 -22.19 36.98 -14.64
C ALA A 4 -22.52 35.48 -14.62
N ILE A 5 -21.64 34.67 -14.03
CA ILE A 5 -21.91 33.26 -13.78
C ILE A 5 -23.04 33.24 -12.74
N ILE A 6 -24.28 33.06 -13.20
CA ILE A 6 -25.39 32.78 -12.29
C ILE A 6 -25.10 31.39 -11.73
N MET A 7 -24.68 31.31 -10.47
CA MET A 7 -24.67 30.06 -9.75
C MET A 7 -26.12 29.54 -9.68
N VAL A 8 -26.39 28.43 -10.35
CA VAL A 8 -27.67 27.74 -10.27
C VAL A 8 -27.65 26.86 -9.03
N LEU A 9 -28.39 27.27 -7.99
CA LEU A 9 -28.63 26.45 -6.80
C LEU A 9 -30.02 25.83 -6.92
N ILE A 10 -30.10 24.50 -6.96
CA ILE A 10 -31.36 23.76 -6.96
C ILE A 10 -31.49 23.03 -5.63
N ASN A 11 -32.48 23.43 -4.83
CA ASN A 11 -32.84 22.74 -3.60
C ASN A 11 -33.85 21.64 -3.92
N VAL A 12 -33.55 20.39 -3.54
CA VAL A 12 -34.43 19.24 -3.85
C VAL A 12 -35.81 19.35 -3.22
N LYS A 13 -35.96 20.05 -2.09
CA LYS A 13 -37.27 20.27 -1.43
C LYS A 13 -38.14 21.26 -2.21
N ASP A 14 -37.53 22.22 -2.90
CA ASP A 14 -38.27 23.16 -3.77
C ASP A 14 -38.83 22.44 -5.01
N ILE A 15 -38.25 21.29 -5.38
CA ILE A 15 -38.74 20.39 -6.45
C ILE A 15 -39.78 19.38 -5.92
N GLY A 16 -39.98 19.33 -4.61
CA GLY A 16 -40.98 18.50 -3.94
C GLY A 16 -40.45 17.21 -3.34
N ALA A 17 -39.13 17.04 -3.19
CA ALA A 17 -38.61 15.97 -2.35
C ALA A 17 -39.03 16.21 -0.89
N VAL A 18 -39.51 15.16 -0.22
CA VAL A 18 -40.06 15.25 1.13
C VAL A 18 -38.95 15.16 2.19
N GLY A 19 -38.04 14.20 2.04
CA GLY A 19 -36.95 13.98 2.99
C GLY A 19 -37.41 13.47 4.36
N ASP A 20 -38.48 12.67 4.43
CA ASP A 20 -39.04 12.10 5.67
C ASP A 20 -38.59 10.65 5.96
N GLY A 21 -37.88 10.03 5.01
CA GLY A 21 -37.43 8.63 5.07
C GLY A 21 -38.46 7.61 4.64
N VAL A 22 -39.65 8.04 4.20
CA VAL A 22 -40.76 7.17 3.80
C VAL A 22 -41.14 7.42 2.35
N ALA A 23 -41.36 8.68 1.97
CA ALA A 23 -41.65 9.06 0.60
C ALA A 23 -40.50 8.69 -0.35
N ASP A 24 -40.85 8.24 -1.56
CA ASP A 24 -39.84 8.01 -2.59
C ASP A 24 -39.46 9.34 -3.26
N ASP A 25 -38.27 9.84 -2.91
CA ASP A 25 -37.76 11.12 -3.40
C ASP A 25 -37.02 11.00 -4.74
N THR A 26 -36.94 9.80 -5.32
CA THR A 26 -36.07 9.52 -6.47
C THR A 26 -36.41 10.38 -7.69
N SER A 27 -37.69 10.50 -8.04
CA SER A 27 -38.12 11.26 -9.22
C SER A 27 -37.83 12.75 -9.05
N LYS A 28 -38.00 13.29 -7.84
CA LYS A 28 -37.76 14.70 -7.51
C LYS A 28 -36.29 15.06 -7.50
N ILE A 29 -35.43 14.15 -7.05
CA ILE A 29 -33.98 14.33 -7.14
C ILE A 29 -33.52 14.30 -8.60
N ILE A 30 -34.03 13.38 -9.43
CA ILE A 30 -33.72 13.33 -10.87
C ILE A 30 -34.21 14.59 -11.59
N GLU A 31 -35.41 15.06 -11.28
CA GLU A 31 -35.96 16.32 -11.79
C GLU A 31 -35.05 17.50 -11.43
N ALA A 32 -34.63 17.60 -10.16
CA ALA A 32 -33.71 18.63 -9.70
C ALA A 32 -32.35 18.61 -10.44
N ILE A 33 -31.79 17.42 -10.69
CA ILE A 33 -30.56 17.24 -11.46
C ILE A 33 -30.74 17.75 -12.90
N SER A 34 -31.89 17.48 -13.52
CA SER A 34 -32.18 17.92 -14.89
C SER A 34 -32.23 19.45 -15.05
N MET A 35 -32.45 20.18 -13.96
CA MET A 35 -32.48 21.65 -13.92
C MET A 35 -31.10 22.29 -13.72
N LEU A 36 -30.07 21.49 -13.42
CA LEU A 36 -28.70 21.96 -13.29
C LEU A 36 -28.17 22.47 -14.64
N ARG A 37 -27.26 23.44 -14.56
CA ARG A 37 -26.62 23.98 -15.76
C ARG A 37 -25.74 22.90 -16.38
N LYS A 38 -25.88 22.64 -17.67
CA LYS A 38 -24.89 21.84 -18.41
C LYS A 38 -23.56 22.58 -18.48
N SER A 39 -22.49 21.96 -17.99
CA SER A 39 -21.11 22.46 -18.12
C SER A 39 -20.48 21.90 -19.40
N SER A 40 -19.47 22.59 -19.95
CA SER A 40 -18.58 21.98 -20.95
C SER A 40 -17.82 20.78 -20.36
N TRP A 41 -17.19 20.00 -21.25
CA TRP A 41 -16.35 18.83 -20.91
C TRP A 41 -15.23 19.17 -19.91
N THR A 42 -14.77 20.43 -19.87
CA THR A 42 -13.73 20.87 -18.93
C THR A 42 -14.21 20.87 -17.49
N GLY A 43 -15.53 21.00 -17.27
CA GLY A 43 -16.14 21.20 -15.95
C GLY A 43 -15.87 22.58 -15.34
N LEU A 44 -15.08 23.44 -15.98
CA LEU A 44 -14.53 24.65 -15.34
C LEU A 44 -15.52 25.82 -15.26
N GLU A 45 -16.55 25.82 -16.12
CA GLU A 45 -17.59 26.86 -16.02
C GLU A 45 -18.59 26.59 -14.89
N GLY A 46 -18.58 25.39 -14.30
CA GLY A 46 -19.52 24.96 -13.26
C GLY A 46 -20.86 24.46 -13.79
N GLY A 47 -21.34 23.35 -13.22
CA GLY A 47 -22.63 22.72 -13.53
C GLY A 47 -23.77 23.16 -12.62
N GLY A 48 -23.48 23.99 -11.61
CA GLY A 48 -24.43 24.38 -10.58
C GLY A 48 -24.35 23.50 -9.32
N THR A 49 -25.22 23.78 -8.37
CA THR A 49 -25.23 23.19 -7.04
C THR A 49 -26.57 22.52 -6.78
N LEU A 50 -26.55 21.22 -6.49
CA LEU A 50 -27.69 20.47 -5.99
C LEU A 50 -27.63 20.43 -4.47
N PHE A 51 -28.58 21.09 -3.82
CA PHE A 51 -28.64 21.20 -2.37
C PHE A 51 -29.70 20.28 -1.77
N PHE A 52 -29.27 19.52 -0.75
CA PHE A 52 -30.11 18.66 0.06
C PHE A 52 -30.20 19.26 1.48
N PRO A 53 -31.33 19.89 1.84
CA PRO A 53 -31.61 20.24 3.24
C PRO A 53 -31.50 19.03 4.18
N ALA A 54 -31.47 19.26 5.49
CA ALA A 54 -31.59 18.18 6.45
C ALA A 54 -32.88 17.36 6.20
N GLY A 55 -32.75 16.04 6.25
CA GLY A 55 -33.80 15.11 5.87
C GLY A 55 -33.26 13.71 5.55
N LYS A 56 -34.18 12.76 5.45
CA LYS A 56 -33.94 11.38 5.05
C LYS A 56 -34.58 11.16 3.67
N TYR A 57 -33.77 11.08 2.63
CA TYR A 57 -34.23 10.97 1.26
C TYR A 57 -34.20 9.51 0.84
N ARG A 58 -35.36 8.86 0.89
CA ARG A 58 -35.49 7.46 0.47
C ARG A 58 -35.53 7.38 -1.05
N VAL A 59 -34.69 6.52 -1.62
CA VAL A 59 -34.56 6.34 -3.07
C VAL A 59 -34.76 4.88 -3.46
N THR A 60 -35.43 4.63 -4.58
CA THR A 60 -35.82 3.29 -5.04
C THR A 60 -35.07 2.83 -6.28
N LYS A 61 -34.30 3.70 -6.93
CA LYS A 61 -33.47 3.35 -8.08
C LYS A 61 -32.25 4.25 -8.21
N THR A 62 -31.31 3.84 -9.05
CA THR A 62 -30.10 4.60 -9.39
C THR A 62 -30.43 6.02 -9.83
N ILE A 63 -29.69 6.98 -9.26
CA ILE A 63 -29.68 8.38 -9.66
C ILE A 63 -28.39 8.61 -10.46
N ARG A 64 -28.55 8.81 -11.77
CA ARG A 64 -27.44 8.99 -12.70
C ARG A 64 -27.06 10.47 -12.81
N PHE A 65 -25.76 10.73 -12.79
CA PHE A 65 -25.17 12.04 -13.02
C PHE A 65 -24.35 12.01 -14.31
N VAL A 66 -24.77 12.83 -15.27
CA VAL A 66 -24.21 12.90 -16.64
C VAL A 66 -23.76 14.33 -16.98
N ASN A 67 -23.18 15.04 -16.02
CA ASN A 67 -22.74 16.42 -16.22
C ASN A 67 -21.50 16.71 -15.37
N HIS A 68 -20.68 17.66 -15.80
CA HIS A 68 -19.44 18.06 -15.13
C HIS A 68 -19.66 19.28 -14.24
N GLY A 69 -18.71 19.53 -13.34
CA GLY A 69 -18.68 20.79 -12.59
C GLY A 69 -19.81 20.94 -11.56
N ILE A 70 -20.52 19.85 -11.25
CA ILE A 70 -21.64 19.87 -10.29
C ILE A 70 -21.10 19.78 -8.87
N GLU A 71 -21.69 20.58 -7.99
CA GLU A 71 -21.58 20.43 -6.55
C GLU A 71 -22.86 19.80 -5.97
N ILE A 72 -22.72 18.69 -5.27
CA ILE A 72 -23.79 18.04 -4.52
C ILE A 72 -23.47 18.25 -3.05
N ILE A 73 -24.35 18.97 -2.37
CA ILE A 73 -24.11 19.42 -1.01
C ILE A 73 -25.32 19.11 -0.14
N GLY A 74 -25.08 18.43 0.98
CA GLY A 74 -26.05 18.36 2.07
C GLY A 74 -25.89 19.49 3.08
N GLU A 75 -26.93 19.74 3.88
CA GLU A 75 -26.85 20.66 5.01
C GLU A 75 -25.85 20.15 6.06
N GLN A 76 -25.88 18.86 6.37
CA GLN A 76 -24.94 18.22 7.30
C GLN A 76 -24.86 16.71 7.10
N ALA A 77 -23.66 16.14 7.12
CA ALA A 77 -23.41 14.73 6.77
C ALA A 77 -24.25 13.71 7.55
N VAL A 78 -24.50 13.96 8.84
CA VAL A 78 -25.25 13.04 9.72
C VAL A 78 -26.76 13.26 9.71
N ASN A 79 -27.25 14.39 9.15
CA ASN A 79 -28.66 14.77 9.15
C ASN A 79 -29.27 14.94 7.75
N THR A 80 -28.45 14.91 6.70
CA THR A 80 -28.85 14.82 5.30
C THR A 80 -28.49 13.43 4.80
N LEU A 81 -29.44 12.49 4.87
CA LEU A 81 -29.19 11.07 4.64
C LEU A 81 -29.90 10.57 3.37
N ILE A 82 -29.15 9.94 2.47
CA ILE A 82 -29.70 9.18 1.34
C ILE A 82 -29.92 7.73 1.80
N ILE A 83 -31.12 7.19 1.57
CA ILE A 83 -31.52 5.86 2.02
C ILE A 83 -31.91 5.01 0.81
N PRO A 84 -31.04 4.13 0.30
CA PRO A 84 -31.46 3.13 -0.68
C PRO A 84 -32.46 2.18 -0.05
N SER A 85 -33.63 2.06 -0.68
CA SER A 85 -34.72 1.28 -0.14
C SER A 85 -34.46 -0.22 -0.10
N ASN A 86 -35.27 -0.93 0.67
CA ASN A 86 -35.31 -2.39 0.71
C ASN A 86 -35.77 -3.07 -0.60
N ASN A 87 -36.25 -2.28 -1.57
CA ASN A 87 -36.66 -2.71 -2.90
C ASN A 87 -35.92 -1.94 -4.00
N PHE A 88 -34.72 -1.44 -3.70
CA PHE A 88 -33.92 -0.65 -4.62
C PHE A 88 -33.61 -1.41 -5.91
N VAL A 89 -33.74 -0.74 -7.06
CA VAL A 89 -33.45 -1.28 -8.39
C VAL A 89 -32.22 -0.57 -8.97
N GLY A 90 -31.13 -1.34 -9.13
CA GLY A 90 -29.87 -0.89 -9.71
C GLY A 90 -28.67 -1.29 -8.87
N ASP A 91 -27.47 -1.13 -9.42
CA ASP A 91 -26.22 -1.54 -8.77
C ASP A 91 -25.58 -0.43 -7.93
N THR A 92 -26.02 0.82 -8.10
CA THR A 92 -25.43 1.98 -7.42
C THR A 92 -26.49 3.05 -7.13
N VAL A 93 -26.39 3.72 -5.98
CA VAL A 93 -27.27 4.84 -5.61
C VAL A 93 -26.95 6.09 -6.43
N PHE A 94 -25.76 6.67 -6.27
CA PHE A 94 -25.27 7.79 -7.10
C PHE A 94 -24.25 7.28 -8.11
N ASP A 95 -24.62 7.32 -9.38
CA ASP A 95 -23.80 6.79 -10.48
C ASP A 95 -23.32 7.93 -11.39
N PHE A 96 -22.03 8.20 -11.36
CA PHE A 96 -21.35 9.18 -12.22
C PHE A 96 -20.70 8.42 -13.37
N ALA A 97 -21.40 8.35 -14.51
CA ALA A 97 -20.93 7.64 -15.68
C ALA A 97 -21.48 8.26 -16.96
N PHE A 98 -20.59 8.51 -17.92
CA PHE A 98 -20.94 8.95 -19.27
C PHE A 98 -20.95 7.76 -20.23
N ASN A 99 -22.08 7.55 -20.90
CA ASN A 99 -22.09 6.73 -22.11
C ASN A 99 -21.85 7.67 -23.31
N GLY A 100 -20.98 7.30 -24.24
CA GLY A 100 -20.60 8.16 -25.37
C GLY A 100 -21.79 8.68 -26.20
N ASP A 101 -22.90 7.95 -26.23
CA ASP A 101 -24.13 8.33 -26.94
C ASP A 101 -24.99 9.37 -26.18
N GLU A 102 -24.70 9.63 -24.90
CA GLU A 102 -25.48 10.50 -24.01
C GLU A 102 -24.94 11.95 -23.96
N THR A 103 -23.82 12.24 -24.65
CA THR A 103 -23.22 13.57 -24.66
C THR A 103 -22.89 14.05 -26.07
N GLU A 104 -22.81 15.37 -26.25
CA GLU A 104 -22.30 15.98 -27.50
C GLU A 104 -20.78 15.81 -27.65
N TRP A 105 -20.11 15.14 -26.70
CA TRP A 105 -18.66 15.08 -26.57
C TRP A 105 -18.10 13.70 -26.87
N ASN A 106 -16.99 13.71 -27.58
CA ASN A 106 -16.17 12.55 -27.90
C ASN A 106 -15.24 12.17 -26.73
N TRP A 107 -15.64 12.28 -25.46
CA TRP A 107 -14.86 11.83 -24.29
C TRP A 107 -15.78 11.30 -23.19
N SER A 108 -15.30 10.40 -22.33
CA SER A 108 -16.11 9.66 -21.34
C SER A 108 -15.67 9.81 -19.88
N TYR A 109 -14.88 10.82 -19.52
CA TYR A 109 -14.42 11.03 -18.13
C TYR A 109 -15.29 12.02 -17.34
N ILE A 110 -15.35 11.87 -16.01
CA ILE A 110 -16.09 12.75 -15.08
C ILE A 110 -15.12 13.76 -14.44
N ARG A 111 -15.45 15.06 -14.44
CA ARG A 111 -14.55 16.11 -13.91
C ARG A 111 -15.27 17.12 -13.04
N ASN A 112 -14.54 17.68 -12.07
CA ASN A 112 -14.98 18.76 -11.19
C ASN A 112 -16.32 18.45 -10.48
N ILE A 113 -16.51 17.21 -10.05
CA ILE A 113 -17.62 16.82 -9.19
C ILE A 113 -17.21 17.03 -7.74
N ARG A 114 -18.03 17.74 -6.98
CA ARG A 114 -17.83 17.91 -5.54
C ARG A 114 -19.02 17.33 -4.81
N ILE A 115 -18.81 16.35 -3.94
CA ILE A 115 -19.86 15.76 -3.09
C ILE A 115 -19.48 16.03 -1.65
N ARG A 116 -20.34 16.75 -0.92
CA ARG A 116 -20.03 17.11 0.47
C ARG A 116 -21.21 17.24 1.41
N ASN A 117 -20.95 17.05 2.70
CA ASN A 117 -21.92 17.28 3.79
C ASN A 117 -23.21 16.46 3.69
N LEU A 118 -23.18 15.27 3.08
CA LEU A 118 -24.29 14.31 3.12
C LEU A 118 -23.84 12.94 3.58
N GLY A 119 -24.80 12.11 3.98
CA GLY A 119 -24.55 10.75 4.39
C GLY A 119 -25.41 9.72 3.67
N PHE A 120 -25.02 8.46 3.79
CA PHE A 120 -25.70 7.32 3.20
C PHE A 120 -25.98 6.27 4.27
N LEU A 121 -27.24 5.81 4.35
CA LEU A 121 -27.68 4.81 5.31
C LEU A 121 -28.12 3.54 4.59
N GLY A 122 -27.24 2.54 4.55
CA GLY A 122 -27.43 1.31 3.77
C GLY A 122 -28.36 0.26 4.40
N LYS A 123 -28.82 0.50 5.65
CA LYS A 123 -29.55 -0.49 6.46
C LYS A 123 -30.78 -1.08 5.77
N GLU A 124 -31.58 -0.29 5.08
CA GLU A 124 -32.78 -0.79 4.39
C GLU A 124 -32.44 -1.72 3.22
N SER A 125 -31.44 -1.36 2.42
CA SER A 125 -30.98 -2.14 1.28
C SER A 125 -30.27 -3.45 1.66
N SER A 126 -29.94 -3.66 2.94
CA SER A 126 -29.26 -4.88 3.45
C SER A 126 -30.02 -6.18 3.22
N VAL A 127 -31.35 -6.09 3.06
CA VAL A 127 -32.20 -7.26 2.81
C VAL A 127 -32.05 -7.77 1.37
N LEU A 128 -31.58 -6.93 0.45
CA LEU A 128 -31.38 -7.29 -0.95
C LEU A 128 -30.35 -8.42 -1.10
N ALA A 129 -30.46 -9.17 -2.18
CA ALA A 129 -29.46 -10.16 -2.57
C ALA A 129 -28.13 -9.47 -2.94
N ASN A 130 -28.24 -8.37 -3.68
CA ASN A 130 -27.13 -7.52 -4.09
C ASN A 130 -27.41 -6.08 -3.66
N PRO A 131 -27.03 -5.67 -2.44
CA PRO A 131 -27.14 -4.27 -2.03
C PRO A 131 -26.33 -3.36 -2.97
N PRO A 132 -26.80 -2.13 -3.27
CA PRO A 132 -26.14 -1.23 -4.19
C PRO A 132 -24.86 -0.64 -3.58
N ASP A 133 -23.91 -0.25 -4.43
CA ASP A 133 -22.83 0.66 -4.06
C ASP A 133 -23.41 2.07 -3.79
N MET A 134 -22.86 2.85 -2.85
CA MET A 134 -23.44 4.16 -2.52
C MET A 134 -23.06 5.20 -3.58
N ILE A 135 -21.76 5.33 -3.87
CA ILE A 135 -21.29 6.22 -4.93
C ILE A 135 -20.36 5.43 -5.86
N ARG A 136 -20.67 5.45 -7.15
CA ARG A 136 -19.78 4.98 -8.22
C ARG A 136 -19.38 6.15 -9.09
N MET A 137 -18.10 6.25 -9.40
CA MET A 137 -17.60 7.15 -10.42
C MET A 137 -16.75 6.38 -11.43
N ASP A 138 -17.17 6.45 -12.68
CA ASP A 138 -16.47 5.87 -13.81
C ASP A 138 -15.58 6.94 -14.46
N LYS A 139 -14.30 6.62 -14.64
CA LYS A 139 -13.29 7.52 -15.23
C LYS A 139 -13.28 8.90 -14.56
N GLY A 140 -13.25 8.92 -13.22
CA GLY A 140 -13.11 10.15 -12.44
C GLY A 140 -11.77 10.82 -12.69
N TYR A 141 -11.77 11.96 -13.35
CA TYR A 141 -10.59 12.74 -13.72
C TYR A 141 -10.47 14.00 -12.83
N ASP A 142 -9.56 14.94 -13.17
CA ASP A 142 -9.18 16.02 -12.27
C ASP A 142 -10.34 16.79 -11.60
N LEU A 143 -10.06 17.29 -10.39
CA LEU A 143 -10.92 18.15 -9.58
C LEU A 143 -12.13 17.47 -8.95
N ASN A 144 -12.26 16.15 -9.05
CA ASN A 144 -13.27 15.42 -8.29
C ASN A 144 -12.92 15.35 -6.80
N ARG A 145 -13.91 15.63 -5.94
CA ARG A 145 -13.74 15.67 -4.48
C ARG A 145 -14.91 15.04 -3.74
N PHE A 146 -14.59 14.17 -2.79
CA PHE A 146 -15.51 13.61 -1.80
C PHE A 146 -15.09 14.14 -0.43
N GLU A 147 -15.92 14.96 0.20
CA GLU A 147 -15.52 15.74 1.37
C GLU A 147 -16.59 15.70 2.46
N SER A 148 -16.25 15.46 3.72
CA SER A 148 -17.23 15.54 4.82
C SER A 148 -18.46 14.64 4.59
N LEU A 149 -18.24 13.37 4.24
CA LEU A 149 -19.34 12.39 4.05
C LEU A 149 -19.40 11.37 5.18
N TYR A 150 -20.62 10.90 5.42
CA TYR A 150 -20.92 9.92 6.46
C TYR A 150 -21.57 8.68 5.86
N PHE A 151 -21.05 7.49 6.16
CA PHE A 151 -21.59 6.23 5.68
C PHE A 151 -21.92 5.33 6.86
N GLU A 152 -23.17 4.86 6.93
CA GLU A 152 -23.63 3.98 8.00
C GLU A 152 -24.26 2.71 7.44
N ASP A 153 -23.85 1.57 7.99
CA ASP A 153 -24.42 0.25 7.69
C ASP A 153 -24.41 -0.08 6.18
N ILE A 154 -23.25 0.11 5.54
CA ILE A 154 -23.06 -0.20 4.13
C ILE A 154 -22.78 -1.69 3.94
N PHE A 155 -23.56 -2.37 3.09
CA PHE A 155 -23.42 -3.80 2.80
C PHE A 155 -22.74 -4.12 1.45
N SER A 156 -22.55 -3.09 0.60
CA SER A 156 -21.73 -3.15 -0.63
C SER A 156 -20.55 -2.19 -0.49
N THR A 157 -20.20 -1.39 -1.50
CA THR A 157 -19.11 -0.41 -1.46
C THR A 157 -19.66 0.99 -1.12
N ALA A 158 -18.98 1.76 -0.27
CA ALA A 158 -19.32 3.15 0.00
C ALA A 158 -18.89 4.06 -1.16
N ILE A 159 -17.63 3.97 -1.58
CA ILE A 159 -17.10 4.73 -2.72
C ILE A 159 -16.38 3.77 -3.66
N LYS A 160 -16.81 3.77 -4.92
CA LYS A 160 -16.27 2.93 -5.98
C LYS A 160 -15.80 3.79 -7.14
N LEU A 161 -14.49 3.87 -7.31
CA LEU A 161 -13.87 4.55 -8.45
C LEU A 161 -13.35 3.50 -9.43
N ILE A 162 -13.81 3.53 -10.67
CA ILE A 162 -13.45 2.53 -11.67
C ILE A 162 -13.09 3.17 -13.01
N ASN A 163 -12.60 2.32 -13.91
CA ASN A 163 -12.42 2.65 -15.31
C ASN A 163 -13.05 1.56 -16.18
N THR A 164 -14.23 1.83 -16.75
CA THR A 164 -14.87 0.91 -17.70
C THR A 164 -14.16 0.94 -19.05
N ILE A 165 -13.60 -0.21 -19.44
CA ILE A 165 -12.92 -0.39 -20.74
C ILE A 165 -13.93 -0.58 -21.87
N GLY A 166 -13.53 -0.29 -23.12
CA GLY A 166 -14.31 -0.60 -24.32
C GLY A 166 -15.31 0.49 -24.71
N VAL A 167 -15.31 1.62 -24.01
CA VAL A 167 -16.11 2.81 -24.33
C VAL A 167 -15.17 3.87 -24.91
N SER A 168 -15.31 4.11 -26.23
CA SER A 168 -14.65 5.21 -26.96
C SER A 168 -15.35 6.55 -26.68
N PRO A 169 -14.69 7.71 -26.79
CA PRO A 169 -13.26 7.89 -27.09
C PRO A 169 -12.40 8.05 -25.83
N THR A 170 -11.23 7.42 -25.91
CA THR A 170 -10.17 7.24 -24.91
C THR A 170 -10.39 6.14 -23.85
N GLU A 171 -9.48 5.16 -23.89
CA GLU A 171 -9.09 4.33 -22.76
C GLU A 171 -8.19 5.19 -21.86
N THR A 172 -8.78 6.03 -21.02
CA THR A 172 -8.05 6.84 -20.04
C THR A 172 -8.35 6.33 -18.64
N VAL A 173 -7.32 6.28 -17.79
CA VAL A 173 -7.46 6.02 -16.34
C VAL A 173 -8.14 7.21 -15.66
N GLY A 174 -8.77 6.95 -14.51
CA GLY A 174 -9.15 8.05 -13.63
C GLY A 174 -7.91 8.72 -13.03
N GLN A 175 -7.99 10.00 -12.69
CA GLN A 175 -6.86 10.79 -12.21
C GLN A 175 -7.29 11.89 -11.25
N GLY A 176 -6.46 12.20 -10.24
CA GLY A 176 -6.56 13.46 -9.48
C GLY A 176 -7.78 13.58 -8.57
N THR A 177 -8.45 12.47 -8.25
CA THR A 177 -9.58 12.47 -7.32
C THR A 177 -9.09 12.58 -5.87
N THR A 178 -9.77 13.41 -5.07
CA THR A 178 -9.47 13.58 -3.65
C THR A 178 -10.61 13.04 -2.79
N ILE A 179 -10.26 12.31 -1.73
CA ILE A 179 -11.22 11.79 -0.75
C ILE A 179 -10.76 12.21 0.63
N GLN A 180 -11.56 13.05 1.30
CA GLN A 180 -11.18 13.65 2.57
C GLN A 180 -12.34 13.76 3.56
N ASP A 181 -12.00 13.75 4.85
CA ASP A 181 -12.94 13.94 5.95
C ASP A 181 -14.14 12.99 5.87
N LEU A 182 -13.86 11.69 5.85
CA LEU A 182 -14.89 10.66 5.75
C LEU A 182 -15.03 9.88 7.04
N MET A 183 -16.27 9.52 7.38
CA MET A 183 -16.54 8.51 8.40
C MET A 183 -17.39 7.38 7.83
N ILE A 184 -16.91 6.15 7.95
CA ILE A 184 -17.66 4.95 7.61
C ILE A 184 -17.77 4.06 8.85
N ILE A 185 -19.00 3.73 9.22
CA ILE A 185 -19.30 2.93 10.42
C ILE A 185 -20.34 1.86 10.14
N ASN A 186 -20.15 0.68 10.73
CA ASN A 186 -21.19 -0.32 10.86
C ASN A 186 -21.73 -0.33 12.32
N LYS A 187 -23.05 -0.24 12.47
CA LYS A 187 -23.77 -0.24 13.76
C LYS A 187 -24.79 -1.37 13.88
N THR A 188 -25.01 -2.16 12.82
CA THR A 188 -25.91 -3.31 12.84
C THR A 188 -25.19 -4.61 13.24
N GLU A 189 -25.90 -5.51 13.94
CA GLU A 189 -25.37 -6.75 14.55
C GLU A 189 -25.27 -7.96 13.59
N LYS A 190 -25.56 -7.79 12.29
CA LYS A 190 -25.51 -8.88 11.28
C LYS A 190 -24.82 -8.39 10.02
N LEU A 191 -23.51 -8.61 9.92
CA LEU A 191 -22.67 -8.07 8.85
C LEU A 191 -22.16 -9.15 7.87
N SER A 192 -22.64 -10.38 7.96
CA SER A 192 -22.17 -11.50 7.13
C SER A 192 -22.29 -11.28 5.61
N LYS A 193 -23.21 -10.41 5.16
CA LYS A 193 -23.34 -10.00 3.74
C LYS A 193 -22.37 -8.89 3.32
N ALA A 194 -21.80 -8.15 4.27
CA ALA A 194 -20.91 -7.02 4.02
C ALA A 194 -19.50 -7.54 3.71
N THR A 195 -19.28 -8.01 2.49
CA THR A 195 -18.00 -8.66 2.09
C THR A 195 -17.17 -7.83 1.11
N LYS A 196 -17.79 -6.86 0.42
CA LYS A 196 -17.08 -6.00 -0.53
C LYS A 196 -16.22 -4.95 0.19
N PRO A 197 -15.14 -4.45 -0.44
CA PRO A 197 -14.37 -3.33 0.11
C PRO A 197 -15.27 -2.13 0.44
N LEU A 198 -14.92 -1.34 1.45
CA LEU A 198 -15.67 -0.10 1.76
C LEU A 198 -15.32 1.00 0.75
N ILE A 199 -14.05 1.15 0.44
CA ILE A 199 -13.57 2.00 -0.66
C ILE A 199 -12.86 1.09 -1.65
N SER A 200 -13.26 1.16 -2.91
CA SER A 200 -12.64 0.39 -4.00
C SER A 200 -12.21 1.33 -5.11
N MET A 201 -10.94 1.26 -5.48
CA MET A 201 -10.36 2.05 -6.56
C MET A 201 -9.68 1.11 -7.54
N GLU A 202 -10.13 1.15 -8.79
CA GLU A 202 -9.51 0.44 -9.90
C GLU A 202 -9.10 1.42 -11.00
N ASN A 203 -7.83 1.37 -11.41
CA ASN A 203 -7.27 2.22 -12.47
C ASN A 203 -7.47 3.72 -12.22
N GLN A 204 -7.20 4.13 -10.99
CA GLN A 204 -7.15 5.53 -10.58
C GLN A 204 -5.71 5.95 -10.35
N ASN A 205 -5.35 7.14 -10.80
CA ASN A 205 -4.01 7.67 -10.69
C ASN A 205 -3.98 8.97 -9.88
N GLU A 206 -2.86 9.25 -9.23
CA GLU A 206 -2.57 10.56 -8.62
C GLU A 206 -3.65 11.04 -7.65
N CYS A 207 -4.28 10.09 -6.97
CA CYS A 207 -5.35 10.39 -6.00
C CYS A 207 -4.77 10.56 -4.60
N TYR A 208 -5.44 11.40 -3.82
CA TYR A 208 -5.06 11.70 -2.44
C TYR A 208 -6.21 11.34 -1.49
N LEU A 209 -5.90 10.53 -0.48
CA LEU A 209 -6.86 10.08 0.53
C LEU A 209 -6.36 10.43 1.93
N ASN A 210 -7.11 11.24 2.66
CA ASN A 210 -6.77 11.65 4.03
C ASN A 210 -7.98 11.80 4.96
N THR A 211 -7.72 11.75 6.27
CA THR A 211 -8.75 11.95 7.31
C THR A 211 -9.97 11.00 7.15
N ILE A 212 -9.76 9.81 6.61
CA ILE A 212 -10.79 8.77 6.50
C ILE A 212 -10.79 7.95 7.78
N LYS A 213 -11.95 7.81 8.43
CA LYS A 213 -12.15 6.92 9.58
C LYS A 213 -13.08 5.77 9.21
N ILE A 214 -12.60 4.54 9.34
CA ILE A 214 -13.39 3.32 9.09
C ILE A 214 -13.48 2.47 10.35
N LEU A 215 -14.71 2.13 10.75
CA LEU A 215 -15.05 1.18 11.81
C LEU A 215 -15.95 0.08 11.23
N ALA A 216 -15.38 -1.08 10.90
CA ALA A 216 -16.11 -2.10 10.13
C ALA A 216 -16.80 -3.18 10.97
N GLY A 217 -16.54 -3.26 12.28
CA GLY A 217 -17.15 -4.25 13.17
C GLY A 217 -18.63 -4.01 13.47
N ASP A 218 -19.27 -5.02 14.04
CA ASP A 218 -20.63 -4.91 14.54
C ASP A 218 -20.70 -4.06 15.83
N LYS A 219 -21.92 -3.69 16.25
CA LYS A 219 -22.14 -2.83 17.43
C LYS A 219 -21.59 -3.42 18.73
N SER A 220 -21.55 -4.74 18.84
CA SER A 220 -21.02 -5.44 20.02
C SER A 220 -19.49 -5.58 19.99
N TRP A 221 -18.85 -5.19 18.87
CA TRP A 221 -17.43 -5.32 18.61
C TRP A 221 -16.92 -6.77 18.72
N SER A 222 -17.81 -7.73 18.48
CA SER A 222 -17.56 -9.18 18.59
C SER A 222 -17.50 -9.86 17.22
N GLU A 223 -18.29 -9.37 16.24
CA GLU A 223 -18.31 -9.84 14.86
C GLU A 223 -17.68 -8.81 13.93
N TYR A 224 -16.81 -9.29 13.04
CA TYR A 224 -15.98 -8.47 12.17
C TYR A 224 -16.23 -9.01 10.76
N PRO A 225 -16.96 -8.28 9.90
CA PRO A 225 -17.22 -8.75 8.55
C PRO A 225 -15.92 -8.93 7.78
N LYS A 226 -15.85 -10.01 6.99
CA LYS A 226 -14.71 -10.31 6.12
C LYS A 226 -14.68 -9.36 4.93
N ARG A 227 -14.23 -8.14 5.16
CA ARG A 227 -14.17 -7.08 4.15
C ARG A 227 -12.99 -6.16 4.36
N THR A 228 -12.45 -5.71 3.25
CA THR A 228 -11.36 -4.74 3.20
C THR A 228 -11.86 -3.32 3.48
N GLY A 229 -11.06 -2.51 4.17
CA GLY A 229 -11.30 -1.08 4.29
C GLY A 229 -11.14 -0.37 2.94
N LEU A 230 -9.91 -0.34 2.43
CA LEU A 230 -9.54 0.26 1.16
C LEU A 230 -8.88 -0.78 0.23
N GLN A 231 -9.42 -0.95 -0.96
CA GLN A 231 -8.79 -1.72 -2.03
C GLN A 231 -8.27 -0.79 -3.14
N LEU A 232 -7.01 -0.96 -3.51
CA LEU A 232 -6.38 -0.37 -4.68
C LEU A 232 -6.05 -1.48 -5.69
N ALA A 233 -6.54 -1.34 -6.92
CA ALA A 233 -6.31 -2.31 -7.98
C ALA A 233 -5.80 -1.58 -9.24
N GLY A 234 -4.60 -1.94 -9.69
CA GLY A 234 -3.95 -1.27 -10.82
C GLY A 234 -3.96 0.26 -10.73
N CYS A 235 -3.69 0.84 -9.56
CA CYS A 235 -3.71 2.29 -9.33
C CYS A 235 -2.28 2.86 -9.27
N GLN A 236 -2.05 4.11 -9.68
CA GLN A 236 -0.68 4.68 -9.67
C GLN A 236 -0.59 6.03 -8.97
N GLY A 237 0.53 6.31 -8.30
CA GLY A 237 0.76 7.63 -7.67
C GLY A 237 -0.21 7.95 -6.53
N ILE A 238 -0.69 6.94 -5.80
CA ILE A 238 -1.69 7.12 -4.74
C ILE A 238 -1.01 7.51 -3.43
N THR A 239 -1.54 8.52 -2.76
CA THR A 239 -1.08 8.93 -1.43
C THR A 239 -2.19 8.70 -0.41
N LEU A 240 -1.89 7.86 0.59
CA LEU A 240 -2.77 7.53 1.71
C LEU A 240 -2.15 8.08 2.99
N GLN A 241 -2.73 9.15 3.55
CA GLN A 241 -2.15 9.82 4.71
C GLN A 241 -3.14 10.15 5.81
N ALA A 242 -2.76 9.93 7.07
CA ALA A 242 -3.55 10.34 8.24
C ALA A 242 -4.98 9.76 8.29
N ASN A 243 -5.14 8.52 7.82
CA ASN A 243 -6.39 7.77 7.91
C ASN A 243 -6.40 6.86 9.15
N SER A 244 -7.58 6.39 9.55
CA SER A 244 -7.80 5.46 10.65
C SER A 244 -8.64 4.28 10.19
N PHE A 245 -8.10 3.08 10.33
CA PHE A 245 -8.79 1.82 10.05
C PHE A 245 -8.87 1.03 11.34
N SER A 246 -10.09 0.71 11.78
CA SER A 246 -10.28 -0.07 12.99
C SER A 246 -11.31 -1.19 12.83
N ILE A 247 -11.10 -2.26 13.61
CA ILE A 247 -12.09 -3.31 13.85
C ILE A 247 -12.44 -4.05 12.56
N MET A 248 -11.42 -4.69 11.97
CA MET A 248 -11.52 -5.40 10.69
C MET A 248 -11.02 -6.84 10.79
N SER A 249 -11.60 -7.74 9.98
CA SER A 249 -11.16 -9.14 9.86
C SER A 249 -10.62 -9.53 8.50
N SER A 250 -10.35 -8.54 7.65
CA SER A 250 -9.63 -8.68 6.39
C SER A 250 -8.66 -7.51 6.26
N PRO A 251 -7.79 -7.47 5.24
CA PRO A 251 -6.81 -6.42 5.13
C PRO A 251 -7.41 -5.02 5.23
N ALA A 252 -6.86 -4.16 6.09
CA ALA A 252 -7.37 -2.79 6.18
C ALA A 252 -7.09 -2.01 4.88
N ILE A 253 -5.88 -2.15 4.36
CA ILE A 253 -5.48 -1.72 3.02
C ILE A 253 -5.05 -2.94 2.21
N LEU A 254 -5.68 -3.14 1.04
CA LEU A 254 -5.34 -4.19 0.09
C LEU A 254 -4.89 -3.57 -1.23
N ILE A 255 -3.67 -3.88 -1.65
CA ILE A 255 -3.12 -3.52 -2.95
C ILE A 255 -3.05 -4.79 -3.81
N THR A 256 -3.69 -4.75 -4.98
CA THR A 256 -3.84 -5.91 -5.87
C THR A 256 -3.66 -5.56 -7.34
N THR A 257 -3.49 -6.59 -8.17
CA THR A 257 -3.62 -6.47 -9.62
C THR A 257 -5.05 -6.06 -10.01
N ALA A 258 -5.21 -5.13 -10.96
CA ALA A 258 -6.52 -4.81 -11.54
C ALA A 258 -7.07 -5.97 -12.38
N LYS A 259 -8.38 -6.03 -12.57
CA LYS A 259 -8.99 -7.04 -13.44
C LYS A 259 -8.93 -6.62 -14.91
N THR A 260 -8.88 -5.32 -15.16
CA THR A 260 -8.69 -4.75 -16.50
C THR A 260 -7.35 -5.16 -17.13
N ASN A 261 -7.27 -5.16 -18.48
CA ASN A 261 -6.02 -5.37 -19.22
C ASN A 261 -5.25 -4.07 -19.51
N TYR A 262 -5.80 -2.91 -19.15
CA TYR A 262 -5.23 -1.60 -19.48
C TYR A 262 -4.08 -1.22 -18.55
N GLN A 263 -4.34 -1.18 -17.25
CA GLN A 263 -3.35 -0.84 -16.22
C GLN A 263 -3.46 -1.86 -15.09
N THR A 264 -2.50 -2.77 -15.00
CA THR A 264 -2.67 -4.00 -14.22
C THR A 264 -2.01 -3.89 -12.85
N GLN A 265 -0.82 -3.31 -12.80
CA GLN A 265 -0.05 -3.11 -11.58
C GLN A 265 -0.45 -1.86 -10.80
N CYS A 266 -0.37 -1.93 -9.47
CA CYS A 266 -0.26 -0.72 -8.67
C CYS A 266 1.19 -0.23 -8.63
N LYS A 267 1.40 1.08 -8.78
CA LYS A 267 2.74 1.68 -8.82
C LYS A 267 2.83 3.01 -8.06
N GLY A 268 3.89 3.22 -7.28
CA GLY A 268 4.13 4.54 -6.67
C GLY A 268 3.09 4.87 -5.60
N ILE A 269 2.90 3.96 -4.65
CA ILE A 269 1.91 4.09 -3.59
C ILE A 269 2.60 4.50 -2.29
N PHE A 270 2.13 5.57 -1.67
CA PHE A 270 2.62 6.02 -0.36
C PHE A 270 1.55 5.79 0.72
N ILE A 271 1.92 5.06 1.77
CA ILE A 271 1.07 4.74 2.92
C ILE A 271 1.73 5.30 4.17
N GLY A 272 1.35 6.52 4.54
CA GLY A 272 2.02 7.33 5.55
C GLY A 272 1.13 7.75 6.71
N SER A 273 1.66 7.73 7.95
CA SER A 273 1.01 8.39 9.09
C SER A 273 -0.42 7.92 9.44
N ASN A 274 -0.84 6.75 8.98
CA ASN A 274 -2.17 6.17 9.26
C ASN A 274 -2.20 5.50 10.63
N THR A 275 -3.40 5.15 11.10
CA THR A 275 -3.62 4.39 12.34
C THR A 275 -4.38 3.11 12.02
N PHE A 276 -3.86 1.98 12.49
CA PHE A 276 -4.47 0.66 12.40
C PHE A 276 -4.77 0.15 13.81
N GLU A 277 -6.02 -0.19 14.08
CA GLU A 277 -6.49 -0.60 15.41
C GLU A 277 -7.37 -1.85 15.36
N ASP A 278 -7.08 -2.87 16.17
CA ASP A 278 -7.90 -4.09 16.25
C ASP A 278 -8.14 -4.78 14.88
N ILE A 279 -7.07 -4.87 14.09
CA ILE A 279 -7.08 -5.61 12.81
C ILE A 279 -6.74 -7.08 13.07
N LYS A 280 -7.64 -8.00 12.67
CA LYS A 280 -7.46 -9.44 12.89
C LYS A 280 -6.58 -10.14 11.85
N GLU A 281 -6.51 -9.60 10.64
CA GLU A 281 -5.62 -10.08 9.57
C GLU A 281 -4.49 -9.05 9.33
N GLU A 282 -4.13 -8.76 8.08
CA GLU A 282 -3.08 -7.78 7.77
C GLU A 282 -3.58 -6.33 7.89
N ALA A 283 -2.79 -5.43 8.47
CA ALA A 283 -3.04 -3.99 8.36
C ALA A 283 -2.86 -3.54 6.91
N ILE A 284 -1.79 -4.01 6.27
CA ILE A 284 -1.46 -3.68 4.88
C ILE A 284 -1.06 -4.97 4.15
N SER A 285 -1.73 -5.25 3.04
CA SER A 285 -1.44 -6.40 2.20
C SER A 285 -1.15 -5.95 0.77
N ILE A 286 0.04 -6.27 0.26
CA ILE A 286 0.50 -5.99 -1.10
C ILE A 286 0.62 -7.32 -1.83
N LEU A 287 -0.34 -7.59 -2.72
CA LEU A 287 -0.48 -8.88 -3.38
C LEU A 287 -0.57 -8.69 -4.89
N GLY A 288 0.57 -8.83 -5.57
CA GLY A 288 0.57 -8.99 -7.02
C GLY A 288 0.26 -10.42 -7.46
N GLU A 289 0.34 -10.64 -8.77
CA GLU A 289 0.21 -11.96 -9.40
C GLU A 289 1.44 -12.26 -10.28
N PRO A 290 1.65 -13.52 -10.72
CA PRO A 290 2.62 -13.82 -11.76
C PRO A 290 2.39 -12.98 -13.02
N ASP A 291 3.47 -12.55 -13.65
CA ASP A 291 3.41 -11.88 -14.95
C ASP A 291 2.87 -12.86 -16.02
N ILE A 292 2.06 -12.36 -16.95
CA ILE A 292 1.65 -13.16 -18.12
C ILE A 292 2.71 -12.98 -19.19
N THR A 293 3.28 -14.08 -19.68
CA THR A 293 4.36 -14.05 -20.68
C THR A 293 4.01 -14.87 -21.93
N THR A 294 4.64 -14.55 -23.06
CA THR A 294 4.68 -15.44 -24.21
C THR A 294 5.52 -16.69 -23.91
N SER A 295 5.46 -17.70 -24.78
CA SER A 295 6.35 -18.87 -24.70
C SER A 295 7.83 -18.52 -24.85
N GLY A 296 8.15 -17.38 -25.47
CA GLY A 296 9.50 -16.83 -25.58
C GLY A 296 9.95 -16.01 -24.37
N GLY A 297 9.11 -15.86 -23.34
CA GLY A 297 9.43 -15.11 -22.11
C GLY A 297 9.18 -13.60 -22.18
N GLU A 298 8.59 -13.09 -23.26
CA GLU A 298 8.18 -11.68 -23.35
C GLU A 298 6.99 -11.43 -22.42
N ILE A 299 7.05 -10.36 -21.61
CA ILE A 299 5.98 -10.00 -20.69
C ILE A 299 4.85 -9.33 -21.47
N LEU A 300 3.70 -9.99 -21.54
CA LEU A 300 2.45 -9.46 -22.09
C LEU A 300 1.68 -8.64 -21.06
N ARG A 301 1.79 -9.02 -19.77
CA ARG A 301 1.09 -8.35 -18.68
C ARG A 301 1.95 -8.33 -17.43
N TYR A 302 2.29 -7.14 -16.96
CA TYR A 302 3.08 -6.94 -15.76
C TYR A 302 2.15 -6.85 -14.55
N ASN A 303 2.23 -7.82 -13.64
CA ASN A 303 1.27 -7.99 -12.54
C ASN A 303 1.89 -7.80 -11.16
N LYS A 304 3.19 -7.53 -11.09
CA LYS A 304 3.86 -7.24 -9.83
C LYS A 304 3.57 -5.81 -9.38
N MET A 305 3.40 -5.62 -8.08
CA MET A 305 3.24 -4.29 -7.49
C MET A 305 4.60 -3.58 -7.42
N GLU A 306 4.67 -2.28 -7.68
CA GLU A 306 5.96 -1.58 -7.83
C GLU A 306 6.02 -0.30 -6.98
N ASN A 307 7.16 0.01 -6.39
CA ASN A 307 7.43 1.30 -5.75
C ASN A 307 6.37 1.66 -4.69
N VAL A 308 6.25 0.82 -3.65
CA VAL A 308 5.33 1.06 -2.53
C VAL A 308 6.13 1.41 -1.28
N VAL A 309 5.76 2.51 -0.63
CA VAL A 309 6.38 3.01 0.59
C VAL A 309 5.39 2.97 1.73
N ILE A 310 5.73 2.27 2.80
CA ILE A 310 4.98 2.18 4.06
C ILE A 310 5.81 2.85 5.15
N SER A 311 5.30 3.91 5.77
CA SER A 311 6.09 4.67 6.74
C SER A 311 5.24 5.36 7.79
N GLU A 312 5.75 5.41 9.02
CA GLU A 312 5.21 6.23 10.11
C GLU A 312 3.75 5.90 10.49
N ASN A 313 3.27 4.69 10.21
CA ASN A 313 1.93 4.30 10.65
C ASN A 313 1.94 3.82 12.12
N ARG A 314 0.81 4.03 12.80
CA ARG A 314 0.60 3.62 14.19
C ARG A 314 -0.22 2.33 14.19
N HIS A 315 0.24 1.36 14.97
CA HIS A 315 -0.32 0.00 14.99
C HIS A 315 -0.71 -0.34 16.43
N TYR A 316 -2.00 -0.54 16.70
CA TYR A 316 -2.55 -0.81 18.03
C TYR A 316 -3.47 -2.04 18.02
N GLY A 317 -3.35 -2.92 19.01
CA GLY A 317 -4.27 -4.07 19.16
C GLY A 317 -4.29 -5.05 17.98
N LEU A 318 -3.23 -5.10 17.17
CA LEU A 318 -3.15 -6.00 16.03
C LEU A 318 -3.14 -7.46 16.49
N ARG A 319 -3.89 -8.32 15.80
CA ARG A 319 -4.01 -9.75 16.14
C ARG A 319 -3.49 -10.68 15.04
N GLY A 320 -3.23 -10.14 13.85
CA GLY A 320 -2.54 -10.87 12.79
C GLY A 320 -1.08 -11.12 13.12
N GLU A 321 -0.57 -12.31 12.82
CA GLU A 321 0.84 -12.68 13.05
C GLU A 321 1.80 -11.79 12.25
N TYR A 322 1.41 -11.42 11.01
CA TYR A 322 2.17 -10.54 10.13
C TYR A 322 1.29 -9.37 9.64
N PRO A 323 1.24 -8.25 10.38
CA PRO A 323 0.48 -7.06 10.00
C PRO A 323 0.78 -6.50 8.61
N ILE A 324 2.01 -6.67 8.12
CA ILE A 324 2.38 -6.26 6.77
C ILE A 324 2.77 -7.49 5.97
N LYS A 325 2.13 -7.65 4.82
CA LYS A 325 2.39 -8.75 3.89
C LYS A 325 2.70 -8.24 2.50
N VAL A 326 3.74 -8.80 1.90
CA VAL A 326 4.20 -8.43 0.57
C VAL A 326 4.46 -9.69 -0.24
N ASN A 327 3.87 -9.78 -1.42
CA ASN A 327 4.14 -10.85 -2.38
C ASN A 327 3.96 -10.34 -3.81
N TYR A 328 4.72 -10.90 -4.76
CA TYR A 328 4.74 -10.47 -6.17
C TYR A 328 4.86 -8.93 -6.27
N ALA A 329 5.93 -8.40 -5.68
CA ALA A 329 6.14 -6.97 -5.59
C ALA A 329 7.62 -6.63 -5.76
N VAL A 330 7.93 -5.42 -6.23
CA VAL A 330 9.30 -4.95 -6.50
C VAL A 330 9.46 -3.54 -5.97
N ASP A 331 10.64 -3.23 -5.42
CA ASP A 331 11.02 -1.90 -4.93
C ASP A 331 10.06 -1.43 -3.82
N ILE A 332 10.06 -2.16 -2.71
CA ILE A 332 9.20 -1.92 -1.55
C ILE A 332 10.03 -1.34 -0.40
N ILE A 333 9.56 -0.25 0.21
CA ILE A 333 10.21 0.37 1.37
C ILE A 333 9.26 0.31 2.56
N ILE A 334 9.68 -0.31 3.66
CA ILE A 334 8.88 -0.41 4.89
C ILE A 334 9.68 0.21 6.03
N ARG A 335 9.08 1.18 6.73
CA ARG A 335 9.68 1.85 7.90
C ARG A 335 8.87 1.68 9.19
N ASP A 336 7.81 0.89 9.13
CA ASP A 336 6.97 0.59 10.29
C ASP A 336 7.60 -0.55 11.12
N SER A 337 7.57 -0.41 12.45
CA SER A 337 8.13 -1.40 13.37
C SER A 337 7.07 -2.42 13.82
N VAL A 338 6.66 -3.32 12.91
CA VAL A 338 5.70 -4.42 13.14
C VAL A 338 6.19 -5.71 12.49
N PRO A 339 5.66 -6.90 12.82
CA PRO A 339 5.98 -8.13 12.10
C PRO A 339 5.64 -8.03 10.60
N ILE A 340 6.49 -8.62 9.75
CA ILE A 340 6.38 -8.54 8.28
C ILE A 340 6.53 -9.94 7.68
N THR A 341 5.74 -10.26 6.67
CA THR A 341 5.99 -11.42 5.80
C THR A 341 6.26 -11.01 4.36
N LEU A 342 7.35 -11.54 3.80
CA LEU A 342 7.73 -11.43 2.40
C LEU A 342 7.59 -12.79 1.73
N GLY A 343 6.76 -12.88 0.69
CA GLY A 343 6.64 -14.05 -0.17
C GLY A 343 7.81 -14.19 -1.14
N SER A 344 7.92 -15.34 -1.82
CA SER A 344 9.07 -15.67 -2.68
C SER A 344 9.27 -14.77 -3.90
N GLU A 345 8.27 -13.97 -4.25
CA GLU A 345 8.33 -13.02 -5.35
C GLU A 345 8.23 -11.56 -4.86
N ALA A 346 8.47 -11.31 -3.57
CA ALA A 346 8.77 -9.97 -3.06
C ALA A 346 10.26 -9.68 -3.34
N ARG A 347 10.55 -8.72 -4.21
CA ARG A 347 11.90 -8.42 -4.69
C ARG A 347 12.33 -7.02 -4.31
N LYS A 348 13.64 -6.81 -4.11
CA LYS A 348 14.23 -5.48 -3.85
C LYS A 348 13.49 -4.74 -2.72
N THR A 349 13.34 -5.41 -1.59
CA THR A 349 12.59 -4.86 -0.45
C THR A 349 13.57 -4.31 0.59
N LEU A 350 13.36 -3.06 1.00
CA LEU A 350 14.15 -2.36 2.01
C LEU A 350 13.30 -2.15 3.27
N ILE A 351 13.75 -2.70 4.40
CA ILE A 351 13.01 -2.66 5.68
C ILE A 351 13.84 -1.90 6.73
N TYR A 352 13.20 -0.97 7.42
CA TYR A 352 13.70 -0.32 8.64
C TYR A 352 12.76 -0.69 9.79
N ASN A 353 13.14 -1.67 10.61
CA ASN A 353 12.25 -2.27 11.59
C ASN A 353 13.00 -2.72 12.84
N ASN A 354 12.64 -2.17 14.00
CA ASN A 354 13.24 -2.52 15.29
C ASN A 354 12.70 -3.84 15.90
N GLN A 355 11.80 -4.53 15.20
CA GLN A 355 11.35 -5.90 15.49
C GLN A 355 11.85 -6.88 14.41
N ALA A 356 13.12 -6.77 14.03
CA ALA A 356 13.69 -7.57 12.95
C ALA A 356 13.54 -9.08 13.17
N GLN A 357 13.41 -9.53 14.43
CA GLN A 357 13.16 -10.91 14.80
C GLN A 357 11.80 -11.47 14.36
N ASN A 358 10.83 -10.58 14.08
CA ASN A 358 9.47 -10.96 13.69
C ASN A 358 9.25 -10.81 12.17
N ILE A 359 10.31 -10.95 11.37
CA ILE A 359 10.25 -10.89 9.91
C ILE A 359 10.39 -12.30 9.33
N LEU A 360 9.36 -12.75 8.62
CA LEU A 360 9.40 -13.95 7.79
C LEU A 360 9.77 -13.58 6.35
N ASP A 361 11.05 -13.72 6.00
CA ASP A 361 11.57 -13.36 4.68
C ASP A 361 11.78 -14.59 3.78
N LYS A 362 10.94 -14.74 2.75
CA LYS A 362 11.17 -15.65 1.63
C LYS A 362 11.52 -14.91 0.33
N GLY A 363 11.65 -13.59 0.37
CA GLY A 363 11.80 -12.72 -0.80
C GLY A 363 13.11 -12.91 -1.55
N VAL A 364 13.35 -12.05 -2.55
CA VAL A 364 14.58 -12.04 -3.36
C VAL A 364 15.24 -10.67 -3.27
N ALA A 365 16.48 -10.62 -2.79
CA ALA A 365 17.23 -9.37 -2.59
C ALA A 365 16.51 -8.40 -1.61
N THR A 366 16.36 -8.85 -0.37
CA THR A 366 15.86 -8.06 0.76
C THR A 366 17.03 -7.42 1.50
N ILE A 367 16.89 -6.18 1.96
CA ILE A 367 17.81 -5.53 2.90
C ILE A 367 17.01 -5.10 4.14
N ILE A 368 17.43 -5.54 5.32
CA ILE A 368 16.78 -5.23 6.60
C ILE A 368 17.74 -4.45 7.50
N TYR A 369 17.28 -3.31 8.01
CA TYR A 369 17.92 -2.46 9.02
C TYR A 369 17.08 -2.48 10.31
N GLY A 370 17.68 -2.77 11.46
CA GLY A 370 16.93 -2.83 12.73
C GLY A 370 17.79 -3.13 13.96
N ALA A 371 17.27 -2.78 15.14
CA ALA A 371 17.77 -3.26 16.43
C ALA A 371 17.24 -4.69 16.70
N PHE A 372 18.06 -5.51 17.35
CA PHE A 372 17.70 -6.87 17.77
C PHE A 372 17.71 -6.93 19.30
N ASP A 373 16.61 -7.37 19.91
CA ASP A 373 16.55 -7.65 21.34
C ASP A 373 16.95 -9.12 21.56
N ASP A 374 18.04 -9.35 22.29
CA ASP A 374 18.84 -10.57 22.20
C ASP A 374 18.74 -11.49 23.42
N GLY A 375 17.65 -11.37 24.19
CA GLY A 375 17.39 -12.19 25.38
C GLY A 375 17.00 -13.65 25.13
N SER A 376 16.77 -14.07 23.88
CA SER A 376 16.31 -15.44 23.58
C SER A 376 17.23 -16.16 22.59
N SER A 377 17.72 -17.34 23.00
CA SER A 377 18.46 -18.32 22.21
C SER A 377 17.59 -19.00 21.15
N GLN A 378 17.02 -18.26 20.21
CA GLN A 378 16.24 -18.84 19.11
C GLN A 378 17.09 -19.04 17.85
N ASN A 379 16.80 -20.12 17.12
CA ASN A 379 17.43 -20.47 15.84
C ASN A 379 16.80 -19.65 14.70
N TRP A 380 17.64 -19.04 13.85
CA TRP A 380 17.22 -18.10 12.80
C TRP A 380 17.23 -18.77 11.42
N THR A 381 16.25 -18.45 10.57
CA THR A 381 16.26 -18.84 9.14
C THR A 381 15.97 -17.59 8.30
N VAL A 382 17.02 -16.94 7.78
CA VAL A 382 16.88 -15.82 6.82
C VAL A 382 17.45 -16.28 5.48
N GLN A 383 16.78 -15.96 4.37
CA GLN A 383 17.23 -16.36 3.01
C GLN A 383 18.12 -15.31 2.31
N ASN A 384 18.12 -14.02 2.71
CA ASN A 384 18.82 -12.92 2.02
C ASN A 384 19.73 -12.07 2.93
N ASP A 385 20.45 -11.12 2.30
CA ASP A 385 21.42 -10.19 2.88
C ASP A 385 20.84 -9.32 4.02
N VAL A 386 21.35 -9.46 5.25
CA VAL A 386 20.92 -8.66 6.41
C VAL A 386 21.97 -7.61 6.75
N LEU A 387 21.53 -6.36 6.95
CA LEU A 387 22.35 -5.27 7.47
C LEU A 387 22.16 -5.12 8.99
N LEU A 388 23.04 -5.78 9.73
CA LEU A 388 23.00 -5.79 11.19
C LEU A 388 23.68 -4.54 11.76
N ASN A 389 22.95 -3.76 12.57
CA ASN A 389 23.53 -2.74 13.44
C ASN A 389 23.40 -3.25 14.89
N LYS A 390 24.39 -4.00 15.38
CA LYS A 390 24.36 -4.54 16.75
C LYS A 390 25.27 -3.79 17.70
N VAL A 391 24.72 -3.46 18.87
CA VAL A 391 25.41 -3.04 20.09
C VAL A 391 25.32 -4.20 21.10
N ASN A 392 26.09 -5.28 20.92
CA ASN A 392 26.71 -6.07 22.01
C ASN A 392 27.43 -7.37 21.54
N PRO A 393 28.55 -7.75 22.18
CA PRO A 393 29.38 -8.90 21.82
C PRO A 393 28.89 -10.20 22.48
N GLY A 394 28.36 -11.18 21.74
CA GLY A 394 28.06 -12.48 22.35
C GLY A 394 27.15 -13.49 21.63
N ILE A 395 26.90 -13.42 20.32
CA ILE A 395 26.01 -14.39 19.63
C ILE A 395 26.72 -15.18 18.53
N THR A 396 26.43 -16.49 18.49
CA THR A 396 26.71 -17.45 17.40
C THR A 396 25.48 -17.65 16.51
N LEU A 397 25.63 -17.55 15.19
CA LEU A 397 24.62 -17.87 14.17
C LEU A 397 24.78 -19.34 13.72
N GLN A 398 23.67 -20.06 13.45
CA GLN A 398 23.67 -21.35 12.75
C GLN A 398 23.21 -21.15 11.30
N GLU A 399 24.05 -21.52 10.32
CA GLU A 399 23.85 -21.28 8.88
C GLU A 399 23.19 -22.46 8.15
N LYS A 400 22.40 -22.16 7.11
CA LYS A 400 22.22 -22.99 5.90
C LYS A 400 22.58 -22.12 4.69
N ALA A 401 23.80 -22.25 4.18
CA ALA A 401 24.38 -21.31 3.22
C ALA A 401 24.40 -21.79 1.77
N ALA A 402 24.36 -20.81 0.84
CA ALA A 402 25.26 -20.79 -0.32
C ALA A 402 25.59 -19.36 -0.82
N ASN A 403 24.73 -18.33 -0.65
CA ASN A 403 24.87 -17.05 -1.41
C ASN A 403 24.59 -15.73 -0.65
N GLN A 404 24.67 -15.65 0.69
CA GLN A 404 24.35 -14.42 1.43
C GLN A 404 25.56 -13.49 1.66
N LYS A 405 25.38 -12.16 1.51
CA LYS A 405 26.28 -11.07 1.94
C LYS A 405 25.72 -10.39 3.19
N PHE A 406 26.55 -10.22 4.21
CA PHE A 406 26.22 -9.44 5.41
C PHE A 406 26.98 -8.12 5.37
N ILE A 407 26.33 -6.98 5.61
CA ILE A 407 27.01 -5.71 5.84
C ILE A 407 26.76 -5.29 7.30
N LEU A 408 27.82 -5.27 8.10
CA LEU A 408 27.78 -4.82 9.50
C LEU A 408 28.12 -3.32 9.56
N LYS A 409 27.23 -2.51 10.15
CA LYS A 409 27.53 -1.11 10.49
C LYS A 409 27.66 -1.04 12.01
N THR A 410 28.89 -0.92 12.53
CA THR A 410 29.15 -0.87 13.97
C THR A 410 29.28 0.59 14.42
N GLY A 411 28.39 1.03 15.31
CA GLY A 411 28.44 2.37 15.92
C GLY A 411 29.48 2.52 17.03
N TYR A 412 30.58 1.75 17.01
CA TYR A 412 31.50 1.64 18.16
C TYR A 412 32.73 2.56 18.02
N LYS A 413 32.95 3.46 18.99
CA LYS A 413 34.17 4.28 19.13
C LYS A 413 35.23 3.58 20.00
N GLY A 414 35.56 2.34 19.69
CA GLY A 414 36.57 1.57 20.42
C GLY A 414 37.14 0.40 19.62
N VAL A 415 38.28 -0.13 20.06
CA VAL A 415 38.93 -1.30 19.44
C VAL A 415 38.15 -2.56 19.81
N ALA A 416 37.28 -3.03 18.93
CA ALA A 416 36.61 -4.32 19.07
C ALA A 416 37.42 -5.43 18.39
N LYS A 417 37.72 -6.51 19.11
CA LYS A 417 38.16 -7.78 18.53
C LYS A 417 36.90 -8.61 18.27
N TYR A 418 36.64 -8.94 17.02
CA TYR A 418 35.57 -9.86 16.62
C TYR A 418 36.16 -11.25 16.38
N GLY A 419 35.39 -12.31 16.62
CA GLY A 419 35.74 -13.67 16.21
C GLY A 419 34.49 -14.30 15.63
N PHE A 420 34.57 -14.78 14.39
CA PHE A 420 33.54 -15.63 13.79
C PHE A 420 34.02 -17.08 13.90
N ASP A 421 33.23 -17.95 14.50
CA ASP A 421 33.50 -19.39 14.55
C ASP A 421 32.68 -20.07 13.45
N PHE A 422 33.33 -20.38 12.32
CA PHE A 422 32.69 -21.15 11.26
C PHE A 422 32.91 -22.63 11.56
N LYS A 423 31.82 -23.37 11.78
CA LYS A 423 31.85 -24.83 11.91
C LYS A 423 31.69 -25.46 10.53
N HIS A 424 32.74 -26.09 10.02
CA HIS A 424 32.65 -26.96 8.85
C HIS A 424 32.47 -28.41 9.32
N ILE A 425 31.40 -29.07 8.87
CA ILE A 425 31.17 -30.50 9.13
C ILE A 425 31.68 -31.26 7.91
N HIS A 426 32.75 -32.04 8.09
CA HIS A 426 33.26 -32.91 7.04
C HIS A 426 32.27 -34.05 6.73
N SER A 427 32.30 -34.59 5.51
CA SER A 427 31.45 -35.72 5.08
C SER A 427 31.64 -37.02 5.88
N ASN A 428 32.62 -37.06 6.80
CA ASN A 428 32.90 -38.16 7.73
C ASN A 428 32.44 -37.89 9.18
N GLY A 429 31.77 -36.75 9.45
CA GLY A 429 31.18 -36.44 10.75
C GLY A 429 32.11 -35.84 11.80
N GLN A 430 33.35 -35.46 11.45
CA GLN A 430 34.23 -34.71 12.38
C GLN A 430 34.05 -33.18 12.22
N GLU A 431 33.94 -32.49 13.36
CA GLU A 431 33.90 -31.03 13.45
C GLU A 431 35.30 -30.43 13.39
N ALA A 432 35.50 -29.43 12.52
CA ALA A 432 36.67 -28.56 12.55
C ALA A 432 36.23 -27.09 12.67
N SER A 433 36.70 -26.41 13.71
CA SER A 433 36.53 -24.97 13.90
C SER A 433 37.49 -24.22 12.97
N ILE A 434 36.95 -23.42 12.05
CA ILE A 434 37.74 -22.52 11.22
C ILE A 434 37.42 -21.08 11.63
N LEU A 435 38.37 -20.42 12.28
CA LEU A 435 38.36 -18.97 12.45
C LEU A 435 38.75 -18.31 11.12
N ALA A 436 37.75 -17.95 10.32
CA ALA A 436 37.94 -17.19 9.09
C ALA A 436 37.42 -15.75 9.26
N TRP A 437 38.19 -14.77 8.80
CA TRP A 437 37.74 -13.39 8.64
C TRP A 437 37.33 -13.24 7.17
N LYS A 438 36.04 -12.96 6.90
CA LYS A 438 35.51 -12.74 5.56
C LYS A 438 35.13 -11.27 5.40
N ASP A 439 35.34 -10.75 4.18
CA ASP A 439 35.22 -9.33 3.83
C ASP A 439 33.94 -8.65 4.33
N ILE A 440 34.11 -7.61 5.14
CA ILE A 440 33.08 -6.62 5.43
C ILE A 440 33.21 -5.51 4.38
N VAL A 441 32.24 -5.40 3.48
CA VAL A 441 32.13 -4.22 2.60
C VAL A 441 31.64 -3.05 3.45
N LEU A 442 32.57 -2.24 3.95
CA LEU A 442 32.25 -0.96 4.60
C LEU A 442 31.78 0.01 3.52
N SER A 443 30.57 0.57 3.65
CA SER A 443 30.10 1.58 2.70
C SER A 443 30.94 2.86 2.79
N ILE A 444 31.17 3.45 1.62
CA ILE A 444 32.02 4.62 1.29
C ILE A 444 31.75 5.93 2.08
N ASP A 445 30.76 5.98 2.97
CA ASP A 445 30.46 7.16 3.80
C ASP A 445 31.46 7.38 4.95
N PHE A 446 32.42 6.49 5.16
CA PHE A 446 33.42 6.60 6.23
C PHE A 446 34.75 7.25 5.79
N MET A 447 34.86 7.72 4.56
CA MET A 447 36.13 8.14 3.93
C MET A 447 36.65 9.54 4.28
N PHE A 448 35.98 10.32 5.13
CA PHE A 448 36.46 11.67 5.48
C PHE A 448 36.41 11.95 6.98
N LYS A 449 37.39 11.41 7.72
CA LYS A 449 38.09 12.05 8.85
C LYS A 449 39.05 11.03 9.49
N MET A 450 40.18 10.76 8.84
CA MET A 450 41.35 10.20 9.51
C MET A 450 42.58 11.09 9.32
N ASN A 451 43.32 11.22 10.41
CA ASN A 451 44.48 12.08 10.67
C ASN A 451 45.61 11.84 9.63
N PRO A 452 46.34 12.86 9.11
CA PRO A 452 47.20 12.74 7.92
C PRO A 452 48.51 11.93 8.05
N ARG A 453 48.68 11.05 9.05
CA ARG A 453 49.99 10.41 9.34
C ARG A 453 50.15 8.93 8.99
N THR A 454 49.17 8.30 8.35
CA THR A 454 49.32 6.94 7.82
C THR A 454 48.68 6.83 6.44
N ALA A 455 49.46 7.14 5.41
CA ALA A 455 49.09 6.86 4.03
C ALA A 455 49.31 5.37 3.74
N LEU A 456 48.25 4.64 3.35
CA LEU A 456 48.38 3.37 2.63
C LEU A 456 48.22 3.65 1.13
N PRO A 457 48.96 2.96 0.23
CA PRO A 457 48.90 3.20 -1.20
C PRO A 457 47.57 2.72 -1.79
N ALA A 458 47.10 3.44 -2.81
CA ALA A 458 45.90 3.15 -3.58
C ALA A 458 45.80 1.67 -4.00
N ALA A 459 44.67 1.04 -3.69
CA ALA A 459 44.28 -0.23 -4.28
C ALA A 459 44.07 -0.03 -5.78
N LYS A 460 44.84 -0.75 -6.61
CA LYS A 460 44.55 -0.91 -8.05
C LYS A 460 43.81 -2.22 -8.22
N GLU A 461 42.64 -2.17 -8.84
CA GLU A 461 41.94 -3.35 -9.34
C GLU A 461 42.78 -4.04 -10.41
N ASP A 462 43.01 -5.35 -10.26
CA ASP A 462 43.39 -6.20 -11.38
C ASP A 462 42.13 -6.77 -12.06
N LYS A 463 42.25 -7.11 -13.34
CA LYS A 463 41.15 -7.53 -14.21
C LYS A 463 40.70 -8.99 -13.99
N GLN A 464 41.05 -9.63 -12.87
CA GLN A 464 40.75 -11.04 -12.64
C GLN A 464 40.29 -11.39 -11.22
N GLY A 465 39.79 -10.40 -10.46
CA GLY A 465 38.93 -10.66 -9.29
C GLY A 465 39.57 -11.52 -8.19
N SER A 466 40.88 -11.43 -8.02
CA SER A 466 41.58 -12.19 -6.98
C SER A 466 41.44 -11.51 -5.61
N LEU A 467 40.82 -12.22 -4.67
CA LEU A 467 40.66 -11.84 -3.27
C LEU A 467 42.01 -11.91 -2.54
N CYS A 468 42.37 -10.89 -1.76
CA CYS A 468 43.59 -10.85 -0.95
C CYS A 468 43.28 -11.24 0.50
N PHE A 469 44.03 -12.18 1.08
CA PHE A 469 43.86 -12.61 2.47
C PHE A 469 45.07 -12.23 3.33
N ILE A 470 44.82 -11.68 4.52
CA ILE A 470 45.84 -11.43 5.54
C ILE A 470 45.60 -12.39 6.71
N LYS A 471 46.63 -13.18 7.07
CA LYS A 471 46.62 -14.01 8.28
C LYS A 471 47.53 -13.38 9.33
N ALA A 472 47.02 -13.17 10.54
CA ALA A 472 47.86 -13.03 11.73
C ALA A 472 47.78 -14.35 12.51
N ASP A 473 48.84 -15.17 12.45
CA ASP A 473 48.87 -16.47 13.14
C ASP A 473 49.43 -16.29 14.57
N ALA A 474 48.55 -16.37 15.57
CA ALA A 474 48.94 -16.22 16.97
C ALA A 474 49.53 -17.50 17.59
N THR A 475 49.62 -18.62 16.85
CA THR A 475 50.00 -19.92 17.43
C THR A 475 51.47 -20.28 17.31
N LYS A 476 52.30 -19.46 16.64
CA LYS A 476 53.73 -19.75 16.41
C LYS A 476 54.74 -18.85 17.13
N GLY A 477 54.29 -17.97 18.02
CA GLY A 477 55.21 -17.05 18.72
C GLY A 477 55.88 -16.02 17.80
N GLU A 478 55.32 -15.78 16.60
CA GLU A 478 55.80 -14.76 15.68
C GLU A 478 55.18 -13.39 16.01
N THR A 479 56.00 -12.35 16.00
CA THR A 479 55.64 -10.97 16.32
C THR A 479 54.68 -10.37 15.29
N LYS A 480 53.86 -9.41 15.75
CA LYS A 480 52.71 -8.75 15.08
C LYS A 480 52.91 -8.14 13.69
N ASP A 481 54.09 -8.26 13.08
CA ASP A 481 54.50 -7.45 11.92
C ASP A 481 54.83 -8.26 10.64
N SER A 482 54.47 -9.55 10.58
CA SER A 482 54.70 -10.35 9.37
C SER A 482 53.52 -10.26 8.38
N LEU A 483 53.79 -9.83 7.14
CA LEU A 483 52.81 -9.76 6.05
C LEU A 483 52.94 -10.98 5.12
N TYR A 484 51.84 -11.67 4.85
CA TYR A 484 51.80 -12.80 3.91
C TYR A 484 50.84 -12.52 2.76
N ILE A 485 51.20 -12.94 1.55
CA ILE A 485 50.28 -12.97 0.42
C ILE A 485 50.08 -14.44 0.01
N CYS A 486 48.82 -14.81 -0.16
CA CYS A 486 48.41 -16.07 -0.76
C CYS A 486 48.19 -15.83 -2.26
N MET A 487 48.94 -16.53 -3.10
CA MET A 487 48.71 -16.55 -4.54
C MET A 487 48.23 -17.93 -4.97
N GLN A 488 47.27 -17.96 -5.89
CA GLN A 488 46.81 -19.20 -6.52
C GLN A 488 47.92 -19.70 -7.46
N ASP A 489 48.55 -20.81 -7.12
CA ASP A 489 49.69 -21.34 -7.90
C ASP A 489 49.15 -22.25 -9.02
N GLY A 490 48.60 -21.63 -10.07
CA GLY A 490 48.37 -22.22 -11.40
C GLY A 490 47.48 -23.47 -11.52
N GLY A 491 46.99 -24.05 -10.41
CA GLY A 491 46.15 -25.23 -10.38
C GLY A 491 44.93 -25.06 -9.47
N VAL A 492 43.88 -25.84 -9.72
CA VAL A 492 42.62 -25.79 -8.94
C VAL A 492 42.91 -26.22 -7.50
N GLY A 493 42.79 -25.30 -6.55
CA GLY A 493 42.74 -25.59 -5.11
C GLY A 493 44.07 -25.71 -4.38
N ILE A 494 45.22 -25.37 -4.99
CA ILE A 494 46.52 -25.34 -4.29
C ILE A 494 46.95 -23.89 -4.07
N TYR A 495 47.09 -23.51 -2.80
CA TYR A 495 47.45 -22.16 -2.37
C TYR A 495 48.84 -22.17 -1.72
N LYS A 496 49.74 -21.31 -2.21
CA LYS A 496 51.06 -21.08 -1.59
C LYS A 496 51.08 -19.75 -0.83
N TRP A 497 51.61 -19.81 0.38
CA TRP A 497 51.77 -18.66 1.26
C TRP A 497 53.22 -18.18 1.20
N ASN A 498 53.44 -16.96 0.73
CA ASN A 498 54.76 -16.33 0.71
C ASN A 498 54.82 -15.21 1.76
N LYS A 499 55.87 -15.20 2.57
CA LYS A 499 56.18 -14.12 3.53
C LYS A 499 56.78 -12.96 2.76
N LEU A 500 56.20 -11.76 2.88
CA LEU A 500 56.70 -10.57 2.19
C LEU A 500 57.69 -9.76 3.01
N MET A 501 57.62 -9.83 4.34
CA MET A 501 58.66 -9.39 5.29
C MET A 501 58.56 -10.21 6.57
#